data_AF-A0A661WV15-F1
#
_entry.id   AF-A0A661WV15-F1
#
_cell.length_a   1.000
_cell.length_b   1.000
_cell.length_c   1.000
_cell.angle_alpha   90.00
_cell.angle_beta   90.00
_cell.angle_gamma   90.00
#
_symmetry.space_group_name_H-M   'P 1'
#
loop_
_entity.id
_entity.type
_entity.pdbx_description
1 polymer ?
#
loop_
_entity_poly.entity_id
_entity_poly.type
_entity_poly.pdbx_seq_one_letter_code
_entity_poly.pdbx_strand_id
1 'polypeptide(L)' 'MKILIAEDDAASRKGVTVYLTNQGHTVVSVENGAVAWEKCLS' A
#
# COMPACT_ATOMS: atom_id res chain seq x y z
N MET A 1 0.65 7.52 10.91
CA MET A 1 -0.61 7.29 10.16
C MET A 1 -0.54 5.91 9.50
N LYS A 2 -1.66 5.20 9.38
CA LYS A 2 -1.74 3.94 8.64
C LYS A 2 -2.22 4.24 7.22
N ILE A 3 -1.49 3.78 6.21
CA ILE A 3 -1.77 4.06 4.79
C ILE A 3 -1.97 2.75 4.05
N LEU A 4 -3.05 2.66 3.28
CA LEU A 4 -3.31 1.57 2.34
C LEU A 4 -2.98 2.04 0.93
N ILE A 5 -2.24 1.22 0.17
CA ILE A 5 -1.81 1.52 -1.19
C ILE A 5 -2.24 0.37 -2.09
N ALA A 6 -2.97 0.70 -3.15
CA ALA A 6 -3.31 -0.22 -4.23
C ALA A 6 -2.53 0.22 -5.47
N GLU A 7 -1.64 -0.64 -5.97
CA GLU A 7 -0.74 -0.33 -7.08
C GLU A 7 -0.43 -1.62 -7.84
N ASP A 8 -0.69 -1.65 -9.15
CA ASP A 8 -0.59 -2.86 -9.98
C ASP A 8 0.85 -3.13 -10.42
N ASP A 9 1.65 -2.10 -10.66
CA ASP A 9 3.07 -2.28 -10.97
C ASP A 9 3.89 -2.63 -9.72
N ALA A 10 4.61 -3.75 -9.78
CA ALA A 10 5.38 -4.27 -8.64
C ALA A 10 6.55 -3.35 -8.24
N ALA A 11 7.20 -2.69 -9.21
CA ALA A 11 8.32 -1.80 -8.93
C ALA A 11 7.83 -0.52 -8.25
N SER A 12 6.77 0.08 -8.77
CA SER A 12 6.13 1.28 -8.24
C SER A 12 5.57 1.04 -6.84
N ARG A 13 4.85 -0.08 -6.63
CA ARG A 13 4.33 -0.47 -5.31
C ARG A 13 5.44 -0.59 -4.26
N LYS A 14 6.57 -1.21 -4.62
CA LYS A 14 7.74 -1.32 -3.74
C LYS A 14 8.34 0.06 -3.43
N GLY A 15 8.53 0.88 -4.45
CA GLY A 15 9.12 2.22 -4.31
C GLY A 15 8.33 3.10 -3.34
N VAL A 16 7.02 3.18 -3.55
CA VAL A 16 6.15 4.02 -2.71
C VAL A 16 6.02 3.47 -1.28
N THR A 17 6.01 2.13 -1.12
CA THR A 17 5.99 1.48 0.20
C THR A 17 7.25 1.81 1.00
N VAL A 18 8.43 1.73 0.38
CA VAL A 18 9.71 2.09 1.02
C VAL A 18 9.73 3.57 1.39
N TYR A 19 9.32 4.46 0.47
CA TYR A 19 9.28 5.90 0.72
C TYR A 19 8.41 6.24 1.94
N LEU A 20 7.17 5.77 1.98
CA LEU A 20 6.22 6.08 3.06
C LEU A 20 6.61 5.42 4.38
N THR A 21 7.17 4.21 4.34
CA THR A 21 7.71 3.56 5.54
C THR A 21 8.87 4.37 6.13
N ASN A 22 9.77 4.88 5.29
CA ASN A 22 10.88 5.74 5.72
C ASN A 22 10.41 7.08 6.31
N GLN A 23 9.21 7.56 5.96
CA GLN A 23 8.56 8.71 6.59
C GLN A 23 7.87 8.37 7.94
N GLY A 24 8.02 7.14 8.43
CA GLY A 24 7.44 6.69 9.70
C GLY A 24 5.97 6.29 9.62
N HIS A 25 5.44 6.03 8.41
CA HIS A 25 4.08 5.52 8.25
C HIS A 25 4.03 4.00 8.32
N THR A 26 2.93 3.47 8.84
CA THR A 26 2.61 2.04 8.72
C THR A 26 1.90 1.83 7.38
N VAL A 27 2.54 1.11 6.46
CA VAL A 27 2.03 0.91 5.11
C VAL A 27 1.48 -0.51 4.94
N VAL A 28 0.28 -0.61 4.37
CA VAL A 28 -0.27 -1.85 3.81
C VAL A 28 -0.31 -1.66 2.30
N SER A 29 0.39 -2.52 1.55
CA SER A 29 0.40 -2.46 0.08
C SER A 29 -0.26 -3.70 -0.51
N VAL A 30 -1.02 -3.52 -1.58
CA VAL A 30 -1.75 -4.58 -2.29
C VAL A 30 -1.69 -4.34 -3.80
N GLU A 31 -1.82 -5.42 -4.58
CA GLU A 31 -1.63 -5.34 -6.04
C GLU A 31 -2.79 -4.74 -6.84
N ASN A 32 -3.98 -4.57 -6.26
CA ASN A 32 -5.13 -4.07 -7.00
C ASN A 32 -6.24 -3.53 -6.08
N GLY A 33 -7.23 -2.88 -6.69
CA GLY A 33 -8.36 -2.28 -5.99
C GLY A 33 -9.29 -3.29 -5.30
N ALA A 34 -9.44 -4.50 -5.84
CA ALA A 34 -10.31 -5.51 -5.22
C ALA A 34 -9.75 -5.97 -3.87
N VAL A 35 -8.45 -6.28 -3.82
CA VAL A 35 -7.76 -6.63 -2.56
C VAL A 35 -7.76 -5.44 -1.60
N ALA A 36 -7.61 -4.21 -2.09
CA ALA A 36 -7.68 -3.01 -1.26
C ALA A 36 -9.05 -2.84 -0.61
N TRP A 37 -10.12 -3.06 -1.37
CA TRP A 37 -11.49 -2.99 -0.89
C TRP A 37 -11.75 -4.01 0.23
N GLU A 38 -11.30 -5.25 0.07
CA GLU A 38 -11.40 -6.27 1.11
C GLU A 38 -10.69 -5.86 2.40
N LYS A 39 -9.53 -5.20 2.31
CA LYS A 39 -8.78 -4.68 3.47
C LYS A 39 -9.46 -3.51 4.18
N CYS A 40 -10.35 -2.77 3.51
CA CYS A 40 -11.11 -1.68 4.13
C CYS A 40 -12.31 -2.18 4.94
N LEU A 41 -12.77 -3.41 4.69
CA LEU A 41 -13.93 -4.00 5.37
C LEU A 41 -13.54 -4.78 6.65
N SER A 42 -12.24 -5.01 6.88
CA SER A 42 -11.68 -5.72 8.04
C SER A 42 -11.17 -4.78 9.12
#